data_AF-A0A1B6G5A5-F1
#
_entry.id   AF-A0A1B6G5A5-F1
#
_cell.length_a   1.000
_cell.length_b   1.000
_cell.length_c   1.000
_cell.angle_alpha   90.00
_cell.angle_beta   90.00
_cell.angle_gamma   90.00
#
_symmetry.space_group_name_H-M   'P 1'
#
loop_
_entity.id
_entity.type
_entity.pdbx_description
1 polymer ?
#
loop_
_entity_poly.entity_id
_entity_poly.type
_entity_poly.pdbx_seq_one_letter_code
_entity_poly.pdbx_strand_id
1 'polypeptide(L)'
;LTLRKAFFGLGGYAAACTARQLTRTVPAIITGHWMSQMAFAIAKVYDKVPPPESKVYTWPADLYMPDIVFFVNSYKKKPTETNAQAEFLPKFLQVFRNWRHPPVFEIKNIYLYEDIANKMLDIINKEFQGNYKK
;
A
#
# COMPACT_ATOMS: atom_id res chain seq x y z
N LEU A 1 19.99 9.58 -10.35
CA LEU A 1 18.92 8.98 -9.49
C LEU A 1 17.53 9.55 -9.79
N THR A 2 17.40 10.83 -10.15
CA THR A 2 16.14 11.55 -10.37
C THR A 2 15.31 10.99 -11.54
N LEU A 3 15.95 10.67 -12.67
CA LEU A 3 15.25 10.16 -13.87
C LEU A 3 14.56 8.82 -13.62
N ARG A 4 15.22 7.89 -12.91
CA ARG A 4 14.64 6.58 -12.56
C ARG A 4 13.38 6.75 -11.70
N LYS A 5 13.41 7.65 -10.72
CA LYS A 5 12.25 7.94 -9.86
C LYS A 5 11.11 8.58 -10.64
N ALA A 6 11.43 9.53 -11.53
CA ALA A 6 10.45 10.16 -12.41
C ALA A 6 9.79 9.13 -13.35
N PHE A 7 10.58 8.20 -13.91
CA PHE A 7 10.08 7.11 -14.74
C PHE A 7 9.12 6.18 -13.97
N PHE A 8 9.48 5.75 -12.76
CA PHE A 8 8.58 4.93 -11.92
C PHE A 8 7.33 5.70 -11.50
N GLY A 9 7.45 7.00 -11.21
CA GLY A 9 6.31 7.87 -10.95
C GLY A 9 5.35 7.88 -12.14
N LEU A 10 5.85 8.19 -13.34
CA LEU A 10 5.05 8.21 -14.57
C LEU A 10 4.39 6.87 -14.86
N GLY A 11 5.12 5.76 -14.68
CA GLY A 11 4.55 4.41 -14.84
C GLY A 11 3.40 4.12 -13.88
N GLY A 12 3.52 4.56 -12.61
CA GLY A 12 2.44 4.46 -11.63
C GLY A 12 1.19 5.26 -12.03
N TYR A 13 1.38 6.49 -12.54
CA TYR A 13 0.28 7.31 -13.06
C TYR A 13 -0.38 6.68 -14.29
N ALA A 14 0.41 6.18 -15.24
CA ALA A 14 -0.11 5.48 -16.41
C ALA A 14 -0.95 4.26 -16.01
N ALA A 15 -0.46 3.45 -15.06
CA ALA A 15 -1.19 2.30 -14.54
C ALA A 15 -2.51 2.70 -13.86
N ALA A 16 -2.53 3.78 -13.08
CA ALA A 16 -3.74 4.30 -12.46
C ALA A 16 -4.77 4.80 -13.50
N CYS A 17 -4.31 5.45 -14.57
CA CYS A 17 -5.18 5.85 -15.69
C CYS A 17 -5.78 4.64 -16.40
N THR A 18 -4.98 3.61 -16.70
CA THR A 18 -5.46 2.37 -17.31
C THR A 18 -6.46 1.66 -16.40
N ALA A 19 -6.18 1.59 -15.09
CA ALA A 19 -7.09 1.01 -14.13
C ALA A 19 -8.42 1.76 -14.08
N ARG A 20 -8.43 3.09 -14.11
CA ARG A 20 -9.66 3.90 -14.16
C ARG A 20 -10.52 3.59 -15.39
N GLN A 21 -9.91 3.21 -16.51
CA GLN A 21 -10.66 2.81 -17.70
C GLN A 21 -11.23 1.40 -17.55
N LEU A 22 -10.43 0.48 -17.01
CA LEU A 22 -10.82 -0.92 -16.82
C LEU A 22 -11.88 -1.11 -15.72
N THR A 23 -11.84 -0.31 -14.64
CA THR A 23 -12.81 -0.40 -13.52
C THR A 23 -14.25 -0.13 -13.92
N ARG A 24 -14.47 0.43 -15.12
CA ARG A 24 -15.81 0.58 -15.70
C ARG A 24 -16.44 -0.75 -16.11
N THR A 25 -15.63 -1.77 -16.40
CA THR A 25 -16.08 -3.07 -16.91
C THR A 25 -15.69 -4.23 -15.99
N VAL A 26 -14.50 -4.18 -15.39
CA VAL A 26 -13.93 -5.26 -14.58
C VAL A 26 -13.15 -4.70 -13.38
N PRO A 27 -13.11 -5.41 -12.23
CA PRO A 27 -12.24 -5.02 -11.13
C PRO A 27 -10.76 -5.07 -11.56
N ALA A 28 -9.98 -4.07 -11.15
CA ALA A 28 -8.56 -3.96 -11.48
C ALA A 28 -7.70 -4.09 -10.22
N ILE A 29 -6.65 -4.91 -10.29
CA ILE A 29 -5.66 -5.08 -9.23
C ILE A 29 -4.36 -4.42 -9.69
N ILE A 30 -3.80 -3.53 -8.86
CA ILE A 30 -2.57 -2.80 -9.18
C ILE A 30 -1.53 -3.06 -8.09
N THR A 31 -0.30 -3.40 -8.49
CA THR A 31 0.85 -3.53 -7.59
C THR A 31 1.70 -2.26 -7.61
N GLY A 32 2.34 -1.92 -6.49
CA GLY A 32 3.35 -0.85 -6.45
C GLY A 32 2.78 0.56 -6.60
N HIS A 33 1.76 0.89 -5.81
CA HIS A 33 1.01 2.13 -5.94
C HIS A 33 1.67 3.36 -5.26
N TRP A 34 1.22 4.58 -5.59
CA TRP A 34 1.64 5.88 -5.01
C TRP A 34 1.78 5.86 -3.49
N MET A 35 0.83 5.22 -2.79
CA MET A 35 0.85 5.05 -1.33
C MET A 35 2.17 4.46 -0.82
N SER A 36 2.78 3.49 -1.54
CA SER A 36 4.05 2.89 -1.12
C SER A 36 5.21 3.89 -1.17
N GLN A 37 5.24 4.74 -2.19
CA GLN A 37 6.26 5.78 -2.35
C GLN A 37 6.10 6.88 -1.30
N MET A 38 4.85 7.27 -1.03
CA MET A 38 4.55 8.23 0.03
C MET A 38 4.87 7.70 1.40
N ALA A 39 4.54 6.44 1.69
CA ALA A 39 4.86 5.83 2.97
C ALA A 39 6.37 5.79 3.21
N PHE A 40 7.14 5.47 2.16
CA PHE A 40 8.60 5.49 2.21
C PHE A 40 9.14 6.91 2.42
N ALA A 41 8.59 7.90 1.71
CA ALA A 41 8.98 9.30 1.84
C ALA A 41 8.69 9.82 3.25
N ILE A 42 7.50 9.56 3.80
CA ILE A 42 7.11 9.99 5.15
C ILE A 42 8.01 9.35 6.20
N ALA A 43 8.21 8.04 6.13
CA ALA A 43 9.07 7.31 7.09
C ALA A 43 10.54 7.76 7.05
N LYS A 44 10.99 8.29 5.91
CA LYS A 44 12.37 8.78 5.72
C LYS A 44 12.55 10.25 6.10
N VAL A 45 11.58 11.11 5.79
CA VAL A 45 11.71 12.57 5.96
C VAL A 45 11.36 13.01 7.37
N TYR A 46 10.40 12.34 8.02
CA TYR A 46 9.95 12.73 9.35
C TYR A 46 10.60 11.89 10.44
N ASP A 47 11.14 12.56 11.46
CA ASP A 47 11.69 11.87 12.64
C ASP A 47 10.61 11.11 13.42
N LYS A 48 9.40 11.65 13.45
CA LYS A 48 8.20 11.04 14.03
C LYS A 48 7.10 10.96 12.99
N VAL A 49 6.40 9.83 12.96
CA VAL A 49 5.32 9.60 12.01
C VAL A 49 4.21 10.64 12.25
N PRO A 50 3.79 11.39 11.21
CA PRO A 50 2.71 12.38 11.35
C PRO A 50 1.40 11.75 11.85
N PRO A 51 0.56 12.53 12.55
CA PRO A 51 -0.74 12.04 13.01
C PRO A 51 -1.68 11.75 11.82
N PRO A 52 -2.64 10.82 11.96
CA PRO A 52 -3.59 10.45 10.90
C PRO A 52 -4.36 11.61 10.26
N GLU A 53 -4.55 12.71 10.99
CA GLU A 53 -5.24 13.94 10.55
C GLU A 53 -4.39 14.83 9.64
N SER A 54 -3.10 14.51 9.49
CA SER A 54 -2.18 15.32 8.69
C SER A 54 -2.49 15.22 7.20
N LYS A 55 -2.41 16.35 6.50
CA LYS A 55 -2.62 16.46 5.04
C LYS A 55 -1.65 15.61 4.21
N VAL A 56 -0.56 15.13 4.81
CA VAL A 56 0.40 14.24 4.13
C VAL A 56 -0.20 12.89 3.73
N TYR A 57 -1.29 12.49 4.39
CA TYR A 57 -2.05 11.27 4.09
C TYR A 57 -3.15 11.49 3.06
N THR A 58 -3.39 12.73 2.62
CA THR A 58 -4.43 13.05 1.66
C THR A 58 -4.08 12.45 0.31
N TRP A 59 -5.01 11.67 -0.23
CA TRP A 59 -4.89 11.12 -1.57
C TRP A 59 -4.92 12.25 -2.61
N PRO A 60 -4.04 12.22 -3.63
CA PRO A 60 -3.97 13.29 -4.60
C PRO A 60 -5.16 13.20 -5.56
N ALA A 61 -5.77 14.34 -5.88
CA ALA A 61 -7.05 14.40 -6.60
C ALA A 61 -6.96 13.96 -8.09
N ASP A 62 -5.76 13.98 -8.65
CA ASP A 62 -5.46 13.58 -10.02
C ASP A 62 -5.24 12.07 -10.19
N LEU A 63 -5.00 11.35 -9.09
CA LEU A 63 -4.75 9.92 -9.11
C LEU A 63 -6.00 9.12 -8.77
N TYR A 64 -6.27 8.08 -9.55
CA TYR A 64 -7.39 7.18 -9.29
C TYR A 64 -7.21 6.47 -7.93
N MET A 65 -8.12 6.74 -7.00
CA MET A 65 -8.10 6.17 -5.66
C MET A 65 -8.66 4.74 -5.68
N PRO A 66 -7.95 3.75 -5.11
CA PRO A 66 -8.46 2.40 -4.99
C PRO A 66 -9.51 2.32 -3.87
N ASP A 67 -10.44 1.38 -3.99
CA ASP A 67 -11.47 1.14 -2.97
C ASP A 67 -10.89 0.50 -1.70
N ILE A 68 -9.93 -0.41 -1.87
CA ILE A 68 -9.21 -1.09 -0.79
C ILE A 68 -7.72 -1.23 -1.12
N VAL A 69 -6.88 -1.23 -0.09
CA VAL A 69 -5.44 -1.47 -0.22
C VAL A 69 -5.03 -2.61 0.69
N PHE A 70 -4.29 -3.58 0.16
CA PHE A 70 -3.67 -4.64 0.95
C PHE A 70 -2.20 -4.32 1.20
N PHE A 71 -1.81 -4.36 2.47
CA PHE A 71 -0.41 -4.23 2.87
C PHE A 71 0.07 -5.56 3.46
N VAL A 72 0.90 -6.27 2.71
CA VAL A 72 1.44 -7.58 3.11
C VAL A 72 2.69 -7.36 3.97
N ASN A 73 2.55 -7.65 5.26
CA ASN A 73 3.62 -7.54 6.24
C ASN A 73 4.12 -8.94 6.63
N SER A 74 5.05 -9.46 5.83
CA SER A 74 5.76 -10.72 6.09
C SER A 74 7.18 -10.48 6.60
N TYR A 75 7.45 -9.29 7.16
CA TYR A 75 8.79 -8.94 7.60
C TYR A 75 9.22 -9.82 8.78
N LYS A 76 10.39 -10.46 8.66
CA LYS A 76 11.08 -11.15 9.74
C LYS A 76 12.39 -10.42 10.02
N LYS A 77 12.58 -9.99 11.27
CA LYS A 77 13.84 -9.34 11.69
C LYS A 77 15.00 -10.28 11.43
N LYS A 78 15.98 -9.81 10.65
CA LYS A 78 17.20 -10.58 10.38
C LYS A 78 18.25 -10.27 11.45
N PRO A 79 19.06 -11.24 11.87
CA PRO A 79 20.14 -11.01 12.84
C PRO A 79 21.17 -9.97 12.37
N THR A 80 21.32 -9.82 11.05
CA THR A 80 22.29 -8.93 10.39
C THR A 80 21.74 -7.53 10.11
N GLU A 81 20.55 -7.21 10.59
CA GLU A 81 19.92 -5.93 10.29
C GLU A 81 20.59 -4.78 11.07
N THR A 82 20.89 -3.70 10.35
CA THR A 82 21.46 -2.48 10.94
C THR A 82 20.43 -1.74 11.82
N ASN A 83 20.90 -0.98 12.81
CA ASN A 83 20.03 -0.17 13.68
C ASN A 83 19.09 0.76 12.88
N ALA A 84 19.59 1.37 11.80
CA ALA A 84 18.79 2.24 10.95
C ALA A 84 17.63 1.50 10.23
N GLN A 85 17.84 0.25 9.83
CA GLN A 85 16.78 -0.58 9.23
C GLN A 85 15.74 -1.00 10.29
N ALA A 86 16.22 -1.34 11.50
CA ALA A 86 15.37 -1.69 12.63
C ALA A 86 14.48 -0.51 13.10
N GLU A 87 14.95 0.73 12.97
CA GLU A 87 14.16 1.94 13.28
C GLU A 87 13.24 2.37 12.15
N PHE A 88 13.62 2.12 10.89
CA PHE A 88 12.83 2.52 9.73
C PHE A 88 11.53 1.73 9.63
N LEU A 89 11.58 0.41 9.84
CA LEU A 89 10.42 -0.45 9.63
C LEU A 89 9.23 -0.09 10.54
N PRO A 90 9.38 0.09 11.87
CA PRO A 90 8.27 0.51 12.73
C PRO A 90 7.61 1.80 12.26
N LYS A 91 8.42 2.78 11.82
CA LYS A 91 7.91 4.05 11.25
C LYS A 91 7.10 3.78 9.98
N PHE A 92 7.67 3.02 9.05
CA PHE A 92 7.03 2.68 7.79
C PHE A 92 5.69 1.96 7.99
N LEU A 93 5.64 0.99 8.90
CA LEU A 93 4.41 0.28 9.27
C LEU A 93 3.36 1.22 9.88
N GLN A 94 3.79 2.12 10.76
CA GLN A 94 2.89 3.09 11.39
C GLN A 94 2.27 4.04 10.37
N VAL A 95 2.99 4.39 9.30
CA VAL A 95 2.45 5.24 8.23
C VAL A 95 1.25 4.59 7.54
N PHE A 96 1.32 3.29 7.22
CA PHE A 96 0.16 2.57 6.65
C PHE A 96 -1.01 2.45 7.63
N ARG A 97 -0.73 2.25 8.92
CA ARG A 97 -1.76 2.16 9.96
C ARG A 97 -2.47 3.49 10.24
N ASN A 98 -1.77 4.60 10.03
CA ASN A 98 -2.35 5.94 10.15
C ASN A 98 -3.20 6.32 8.92
N TRP A 99 -3.14 5.56 7.84
CA TRP A 99 -3.87 5.86 6.61
C TRP A 99 -5.37 5.56 6.78
N ARG A 100 -6.22 6.59 6.67
CA ARG A 100 -7.67 6.44 6.81
C ARG A 100 -8.38 6.17 5.49
N HIS A 101 -7.97 6.88 4.44
CA HIS A 101 -8.59 6.79 3.11
C HIS A 101 -7.53 6.76 2.01
N PRO A 102 -7.51 5.72 1.15
CA PRO A 102 -8.37 4.54 1.15
C PRO A 102 -8.07 3.57 2.33
N PRO A 103 -9.00 2.67 2.69
CA PRO A 103 -8.80 1.72 3.79
C PRO A 103 -7.66 0.75 3.48
N VAL A 104 -6.78 0.56 4.47
CA VAL A 104 -5.61 -0.32 4.37
C VAL A 104 -5.80 -1.56 5.26
N PHE A 105 -5.77 -2.74 4.65
CA PHE A 105 -5.81 -4.02 5.34
C PHE A 105 -4.41 -4.61 5.45
N GLU A 106 -3.88 -4.66 6.67
CA GLU A 106 -2.57 -5.24 6.96
C GLU A 106 -2.68 -6.77 7.10
N ILE A 107 -2.01 -7.52 6.22
CA ILE A 107 -1.90 -8.99 6.29
C ILE A 107 -0.60 -9.33 7.00
N LYS A 108 -0.69 -9.74 8.27
CA LYS A 108 0.47 -10.05 9.13
C LYS A 108 0.69 -11.53 9.25
N ASN A 109 1.96 -11.93 9.42
CA ASN A 109 2.35 -13.28 9.87
C ASN A 109 1.92 -14.43 8.94
N ILE A 110 1.60 -14.14 7.68
CA ILE A 110 1.34 -15.14 6.65
C ILE A 110 2.55 -15.15 5.70
N TYR A 111 3.05 -16.35 5.42
CA TYR A 111 4.26 -16.55 4.61
C TYR A 111 4.01 -17.35 3.34
N LEU A 112 2.90 -18.08 3.27
CA LEU A 112 2.48 -18.81 2.08
C LEU A 112 1.61 -17.90 1.21
N TYR A 113 1.90 -17.87 -0.09
CA TYR A 113 1.18 -17.02 -1.04
C TYR A 113 -0.30 -17.39 -1.13
N GLU A 114 -0.63 -18.67 -1.05
CA GLU A 114 -2.02 -19.16 -1.08
C GLU A 114 -2.83 -18.64 0.11
N ASP A 115 -2.26 -18.69 1.31
CA ASP A 115 -2.91 -18.17 2.52
C ASP A 115 -3.11 -16.65 2.47
N ILE A 116 -2.14 -15.93 1.89
CA ILE A 116 -2.24 -14.48 1.67
C ILE A 116 -3.39 -14.19 0.70
N ALA A 117 -3.46 -14.90 -0.43
CA ALA A 117 -4.50 -14.74 -1.43
C ALA A 117 -5.88 -15.09 -0.87
N ASN A 118 -6.00 -16.21 -0.14
CA ASN A 118 -7.22 -16.61 0.55
C ASN A 118 -7.68 -15.54 1.54
N LYS A 119 -6.76 -14.94 2.29
CA LYS A 119 -7.08 -13.86 3.22
C LYS A 119 -7.54 -12.59 2.50
N MET A 120 -6.92 -12.23 1.38
CA MET A 120 -7.36 -11.11 0.55
C MET A 120 -8.78 -11.35 0.01
N LEU A 121 -9.07 -12.56 -0.49
CA LEU A 121 -10.40 -12.94 -0.98
C LEU A 121 -11.46 -12.87 0.12
N ASP A 122 -11.16 -13.36 1.32
CA ASP A 122 -12.08 -13.27 2.46
C ASP A 122 -12.42 -11.79 2.78
N ILE A 123 -11.44 -10.88 2.69
CA ILE A 123 -11.66 -9.45 2.90
C ILE A 123 -12.48 -8.85 1.76
N ILE A 124 -12.16 -9.16 0.50
CA ILE A 124 -12.92 -8.67 -0.67
C ILE A 124 -14.38 -9.11 -0.58
N ASN A 125 -14.63 -10.38 -0.30
CA ASN A 125 -16.00 -10.92 -0.15
C ASN A 125 -16.76 -10.19 0.96
N LYS A 126 -16.08 -9.88 2.07
CA LYS A 126 -16.69 -9.16 3.19
C LYS A 126 -17.01 -7.70 2.85
N GLU A 127 -16.07 -6.96 2.26
CA GLU A 127 -16.21 -5.52 2.00
C GLU A 127 -17.15 -5.23 0.83
N PHE A 128 -17.14 -6.07 -0.21
CA PHE A 128 -17.95 -5.88 -1.42
C PHE A 128 -19.19 -6.77 -1.48
N GLN A 129 -19.50 -7.52 -0.40
CA GLN A 129 -20.58 -8.51 -0.38
C GLN A 129 -20.50 -9.51 -1.56
N GLY A 130 -19.28 -9.81 -1.99
CA GLY A 130 -18.99 -10.68 -3.12
C GLY A 130 -19.05 -12.17 -2.78
N ASN A 131 -19.25 -13.00 -3.80
CA ASN A 131 -19.19 -14.46 -3.72
C ASN A 131 -18.02 -15.02 -4.55
N TYR A 132 -16.83 -14.42 -4.41
CA TYR A 132 -15.63 -14.91 -5.08
C TYR A 132 -15.19 -16.23 -4.43
N LYS A 133 -15.08 -17.29 -5.24
CA LYS A 133 -14.64 -18.62 -4.79
C LYS A 133 -13.14 -18.62 -4.51
N LYS A 134 -12.73 -19.43 -3.52
CA LYS A 134 -11.33 -19.72 -3.19
C LYS A 134 -10.71 -20.62 -4.25
#